data_AF-A0A9W5AT37-F1
#
_entry.id   AF-A0A9W5AT37-F1
#
_cell.length_a   1.000
_cell.length_b   1.000
_cell.length_c   1.000
_cell.angle_alpha   90.00
_cell.angle_beta   90.00
_cell.angle_gamma   90.00
#
_symmetry.space_group_name_H-M   'P 1'
#
loop_
_entity.id
_entity.type
_entity.pdbx_description
1 polymer ?
#
loop_
_entity_poly.entity_id
_entity_poly.type
_entity_poly.pdbx_seq_one_letter_code
_entity_poly.pdbx_strand_id
1 'polypeptide(L)'
;MIEKTQRVSNLRASLEYLENGKVNERYKYLDRTDDKQIRNLYSYNGKKIDFKTADTIGQKFDAQEIKIYNPQTDKMTIEELHQMAKDIIQERSAQAKEKLGAVYTIHHMPDGSNKHLHIAYFGSKQALKRSGKGKEWINKLDSIELKYTKDAKERAQVIERNQKRMDAINKKYEKGNYTNTQKADNFIWKHINKENGHFGWKRFEWALNKSKMSDKQKDYWRQRVGQRLRGLEGKGIAKSIDGQNFKIDLDKYAQDRANIIENAKKSNVLEIEKTKYINL
;
A
#
# COMPACT_ATOMS: atom_id res chain seq x y z
N MET A 1 10.42 7.04 -0.62
CA MET A 1 9.71 8.29 -0.22
C MET A 1 8.63 7.92 0.79
N ILE A 2 8.21 8.82 1.67
CA ILE A 2 7.09 8.52 2.58
C ILE A 2 5.79 9.05 1.97
N GLU A 3 4.89 8.12 1.65
CA GLU A 3 3.51 8.43 1.28
C GLU A 3 2.64 8.43 2.54
N LYS A 4 1.87 9.51 2.74
CA LYS A 4 0.82 9.59 3.76
C LYS A 4 -0.54 9.78 3.10
N THR A 5 -1.56 9.12 3.64
CA THR A 5 -2.93 9.25 3.14
C THR A 5 -3.66 10.30 3.96
N GLN A 6 -4.29 11.25 3.27
CA GLN A 6 -5.18 12.22 3.90
C GLN A 6 -6.63 11.81 3.63
N ARG A 7 -7.41 11.62 4.69
CA ARG A 7 -8.84 11.33 4.54
C ARG A 7 -9.57 12.59 4.08
N VAL A 8 -10.30 12.47 2.97
CA VAL A 8 -11.06 13.55 2.36
C VAL A 8 -12.54 13.33 2.67
N SER A 9 -13.14 14.23 3.45
CA SER A 9 -14.59 14.23 3.70
C SER A 9 -15.33 15.25 2.83
N ASN A 10 -14.63 16.29 2.35
CA ASN A 10 -15.15 17.32 1.45
C ASN A 10 -14.05 17.66 0.43
N LEU A 11 -14.31 17.36 -0.84
CA LEU A 11 -13.34 17.54 -1.92
C LEU A 11 -12.97 19.01 -2.09
N ARG A 12 -13.97 19.88 -2.26
CA ARG A 12 -13.78 21.32 -2.48
C ARG A 12 -12.98 21.96 -1.36
N ALA A 13 -13.34 21.68 -0.09
CA ALA A 13 -12.60 22.20 1.06
C ALA A 13 -11.16 21.68 1.12
N SER A 14 -10.93 20.44 0.69
CA SER A 14 -9.58 19.86 0.66
C SER A 14 -8.73 20.46 -0.46
N LEU A 15 -9.30 20.70 -1.64
CA LEU A 15 -8.64 21.37 -2.75
C LEU A 15 -8.34 22.84 -2.45
N GLU A 16 -9.28 23.54 -1.79
CA GLU A 16 -9.09 24.91 -1.32
C GLU A 16 -7.99 24.99 -0.26
N TYR A 17 -7.91 24.03 0.65
CA TYR A 17 -6.80 23.91 1.59
C TYR A 17 -5.46 23.64 0.87
N LEU A 18 -5.45 22.74 -0.12
CA LEU A 18 -4.26 22.45 -0.89
C LEU A 18 -3.73 23.68 -1.62
N GLU A 19 -4.61 24.52 -2.16
CA GLU A 19 -4.23 25.77 -2.83
C GLU A 19 -3.83 26.88 -1.84
N ASN A 20 -4.64 27.12 -0.80
CA ASN A 20 -4.58 28.38 -0.03
C ASN A 20 -4.32 28.19 1.47
N GLY A 21 -4.21 26.96 1.96
CA GLY A 21 -3.99 26.66 3.38
C GLY A 21 -5.16 27.03 4.32
N LYS A 22 -6.29 27.53 3.79
CA LYS A 22 -7.44 27.92 4.59
C LYS A 22 -8.17 26.68 5.12
N VAL A 23 -8.30 26.60 6.44
CA VAL A 23 -9.02 25.52 7.13
C VAL A 23 -10.47 25.95 7.31
N ASN A 24 -11.40 25.16 6.82
CA ASN A 24 -12.80 25.24 7.24
C ASN A 24 -12.89 24.53 8.60
N GLU A 25 -13.48 25.17 9.63
CA GLU A 25 -13.47 24.82 11.08
C GLU A 25 -13.83 23.35 11.44
N ARG A 26 -14.24 22.53 10.46
CA ARG A 26 -14.56 21.10 10.63
C ARG A 26 -13.35 20.16 10.65
N TYR A 27 -12.12 20.66 10.47
CA TYR A 27 -10.89 19.85 10.52
C TYR A 27 -10.04 20.21 11.75
N LYS A 28 -10.51 19.84 12.95
CA LYS A 28 -9.89 20.08 14.28
C LYS A 28 -8.48 19.50 14.53
N TYR A 29 -7.73 19.13 13.48
CA TYR A 29 -6.33 18.73 13.60
C TYR A 29 -5.37 19.62 12.79
N LEU A 30 -5.87 20.69 12.16
CA LEU A 30 -5.08 21.63 11.35
C LEU A 30 -5.17 23.07 11.88
N ASP A 31 -5.35 23.26 13.20
CA ASP A 31 -5.49 24.57 13.89
C ASP A 31 -4.23 25.47 13.88
N ARG A 32 -3.43 25.44 12.81
CA ARG A 32 -2.36 26.43 12.59
C ARG A 32 -2.40 26.92 11.15
N THR A 33 -3.18 27.96 10.93
CA THR A 33 -3.20 28.80 9.72
C THR A 33 -1.94 29.67 9.56
N ASP A 34 -0.91 29.47 10.39
CA ASP A 34 0.38 30.18 10.33
C ASP A 34 1.43 29.49 9.44
N ASP A 35 1.01 28.58 8.57
CA ASP A 35 1.97 27.88 7.72
C ASP A 35 2.39 28.81 6.58
N LYS A 36 3.53 29.50 6.74
CA LYS A 36 4.21 30.41 5.77
C LYS A 36 4.59 29.74 4.44
N GLN A 37 4.05 28.56 4.16
CA GLN A 37 4.35 27.79 2.96
C GLN A 37 3.77 28.44 1.72
N ILE A 38 4.58 28.44 0.66
CA ILE A 38 4.15 28.75 -0.68
C ILE A 38 3.39 27.52 -1.21
N ARG A 39 2.19 27.76 -1.75
CA ARG A 39 1.27 26.73 -2.23
C ARG A 39 0.79 27.11 -3.62
N ASN A 40 0.83 26.17 -4.55
CA ASN A 40 0.28 26.33 -5.89
C ASN A 40 -0.35 25.02 -6.34
N LEU A 41 -1.55 25.10 -6.92
CA LEU A 41 -2.27 23.97 -7.48
C LEU A 41 -2.04 23.87 -8.98
N TYR A 42 -1.81 22.64 -9.44
CA TYR A 42 -1.46 22.33 -10.81
C TYR A 42 -2.32 21.18 -11.33
N SER A 43 -2.70 21.30 -12.61
CA SER A 43 -3.23 20.19 -13.40
C SER A 43 -2.15 19.14 -13.66
N TYR A 44 -2.54 17.95 -14.07
CA TYR A 44 -1.59 16.87 -14.41
C TYR A 44 -0.52 17.26 -15.46
N ASN A 45 -0.81 18.24 -16.32
CA ASN A 45 0.14 18.75 -17.32
C ASN A 45 1.17 19.73 -16.76
N GLY A 46 1.02 20.17 -15.50
CA GLY A 46 1.85 21.18 -14.86
C GLY A 46 1.38 22.63 -15.07
N LYS A 47 0.21 22.83 -15.69
CA LYS A 47 -0.42 24.15 -15.76
C LYS A 47 -1.02 24.51 -14.39
N LYS A 48 -0.70 25.69 -13.87
CA LYS A 48 -1.33 26.26 -12.66
C LYS A 48 -2.84 26.39 -12.87
N ILE A 49 -3.62 25.96 -11.88
CA ILE A 49 -5.09 26.00 -11.88
C ILE A 49 -5.58 26.46 -10.51
N ASP A 50 -6.83 26.91 -10.44
CA ASP A 50 -7.51 27.22 -9.18
C ASP A 50 -8.24 25.99 -8.60
N PHE A 51 -8.65 26.08 -7.33
CA PHE A 51 -9.38 24.99 -6.68
C PHE A 51 -10.73 24.68 -7.38
N LYS A 52 -11.38 25.67 -7.99
CA LYS A 52 -12.68 25.49 -8.69
C LYS A 52 -12.51 24.62 -9.93
N THR A 53 -11.45 24.85 -10.69
CA THR A 53 -11.09 24.02 -11.85
C THR A 53 -10.76 22.60 -11.41
N ALA A 54 -10.00 22.44 -10.32
CA ALA A 54 -9.70 21.12 -9.76
C ALA A 54 -10.94 20.37 -9.24
N ASP A 55 -11.87 21.07 -8.60
CA ASP A 55 -13.16 20.52 -8.13
C ASP A 55 -13.99 20.02 -9.32
N THR A 56 -14.06 20.81 -10.40
CA THR A 56 -14.72 20.44 -11.66
C THR A 56 -14.10 19.18 -12.28
N ILE A 57 -12.78 18.99 -12.18
CA ILE A 57 -12.11 17.76 -12.63
C ILE A 57 -12.53 16.58 -11.74
N GLY A 58 -12.50 16.76 -10.42
CA GLY A 58 -12.79 15.69 -9.46
C GLY A 58 -14.26 15.24 -9.46
N GLN A 59 -15.20 16.14 -9.73
CA GLN A 59 -16.64 15.85 -9.82
C GLN A 59 -17.01 14.87 -10.94
N LYS A 60 -16.10 14.61 -11.90
CA LYS A 60 -16.29 13.63 -12.97
C LYS A 60 -16.10 12.17 -12.53
N PHE A 61 -15.76 11.94 -11.27
CA PHE A 61 -15.37 10.61 -10.77
C PHE A 61 -16.10 10.24 -9.48
N ASP A 62 -16.28 8.93 -9.27
CA ASP A 62 -17.05 8.39 -8.14
C ASP A 62 -16.34 8.48 -6.79
N ALA A 63 -15.00 8.61 -6.81
CA ALA A 63 -14.19 8.60 -5.61
C ALA A 63 -12.89 9.40 -5.78
N GLN A 64 -12.36 9.79 -4.62
CA GLN A 64 -11.16 10.60 -4.50
C GLN A 64 -10.28 10.16 -3.32
N GLU A 65 -8.98 10.41 -3.45
CA GLU A 65 -7.99 10.20 -2.40
C GLU A 65 -6.89 11.27 -2.51
N ILE A 66 -6.48 11.87 -1.39
CA ILE A 66 -5.33 12.77 -1.35
C ILE A 66 -4.15 12.05 -0.69
N LYS A 67 -3.00 12.12 -1.35
CA LYS A 67 -1.73 11.58 -0.86
C LYS A 67 -0.71 12.68 -0.73
N ILE A 68 0.08 12.62 0.34
CA ILE A 68 1.21 13.50 0.58
C ILE A 68 2.47 12.68 0.36
N TYR A 69 3.36 13.20 -0.46
CA TYR A 69 4.66 12.64 -0.78
C TYR A 69 5.73 13.60 -0.27
N ASN A 70 6.46 13.16 0.75
CA ASN A 70 7.55 13.94 1.32
C ASN A 70 8.89 13.32 0.89
N PRO A 71 9.58 13.90 -0.11
CA PRO A 71 10.92 13.47 -0.47
C PRO A 71 11.93 13.80 0.63
N GLN A 72 12.93 12.96 0.79
CA GLN A 72 13.98 13.17 1.80
C GLN A 72 15.04 14.21 1.43
N THR A 73 14.86 14.93 0.33
CA THR A 73 15.82 15.90 -0.17
C THR A 73 15.16 17.27 -0.35
N ASP A 74 15.72 18.28 0.30
CA ASP A 74 15.36 19.67 0.05
C ASP A 74 16.09 20.24 -1.17
N LYS A 75 17.00 19.49 -1.79
CA LYS A 75 17.82 19.94 -2.93
C LYS A 75 17.10 19.85 -4.28
N MET A 76 15.92 19.24 -4.33
CA MET A 76 15.12 19.20 -5.56
C MET A 76 14.61 20.59 -5.94
N THR A 77 14.66 20.89 -7.25
CA THR A 77 14.05 22.11 -7.78
C THR A 77 12.53 21.94 -7.92
N ILE A 78 11.82 23.06 -8.14
CA ILE A 78 10.37 23.03 -8.37
C ILE A 78 10.02 22.30 -9.67
N GLU A 79 10.84 22.46 -10.72
CA GLU A 79 10.71 21.74 -11.99
C GLU A 79 10.86 20.23 -11.79
N GLU A 80 11.78 19.80 -10.93
CA GLU A 80 11.97 18.40 -10.60
C GLU A 80 10.78 17.82 -9.84
N LEU A 81 10.18 18.60 -8.94
CA LEU A 81 8.95 18.21 -8.25
C LEU A 81 7.75 18.12 -9.20
N HIS A 82 7.68 18.97 -10.23
CA HIS A 82 6.70 18.81 -11.30
C HIS A 82 6.88 17.50 -12.06
N GLN A 83 8.11 17.16 -12.41
CA GLN A 83 8.38 15.92 -13.13
C GLN A 83 8.16 14.69 -12.25
N MET A 84 8.56 14.75 -10.97
CA MET A 84 8.27 13.72 -9.98
C MET A 84 6.77 13.50 -9.83
N ALA A 85 5.96 14.56 -9.72
CA ALA A 85 4.51 14.43 -9.64
C ALA A 85 3.93 13.71 -10.85
N LYS A 86 4.41 14.02 -12.07
CA LYS A 86 4.00 13.34 -13.31
C LYS A 86 4.35 11.85 -13.28
N ASP A 87 5.58 11.51 -12.91
CA ASP A 87 6.04 10.12 -12.81
C ASP A 87 5.21 9.32 -11.79
N ILE A 88 4.91 9.91 -10.62
CA ILE A 88 4.05 9.28 -9.60
C ILE A 88 2.63 9.07 -10.14
N ILE A 89 2.02 10.08 -10.78
CA ILE A 89 0.65 9.99 -11.33
C ILE A 89 0.56 8.94 -12.43
N GLN A 90 1.57 8.88 -13.31
CA GLN A 90 1.64 7.91 -14.39
C GLN A 90 1.74 6.49 -13.84
N GLU A 91 2.63 6.25 -12.88
CA GLU A 91 2.77 4.93 -12.25
C GLU A 91 1.51 4.55 -11.47
N ARG A 92 0.90 5.49 -10.74
CA ARG A 92 -0.40 5.26 -10.08
C ARG A 92 -1.48 4.83 -11.07
N SER A 93 -1.55 5.46 -12.22
CA SER A 93 -2.51 5.10 -13.27
C SER A 93 -2.23 3.71 -13.86
N ALA A 94 -0.96 3.37 -14.07
CA ALA A 94 -0.56 2.03 -14.52
C ALA A 94 -1.00 0.95 -13.50
N GLN A 95 -0.74 1.16 -12.21
CA GLN A 95 -1.16 0.27 -11.13
C GLN A 95 -2.69 0.19 -10.98
N ALA A 96 -3.39 1.29 -11.27
CA ALA A 96 -4.85 1.32 -11.29
C ALA A 96 -5.47 0.48 -12.42
N LYS A 97 -4.70 0.25 -13.49
CA LYS A 97 -5.13 -0.28 -14.80
C LYS A 97 -6.16 0.62 -15.49
N GLU A 98 -6.15 1.91 -15.18
CA GLU A 98 -6.98 2.94 -15.80
C GLU A 98 -6.31 4.31 -15.64
N LYS A 99 -6.64 5.25 -16.53
CA LYS A 99 -6.16 6.63 -16.41
C LYS A 99 -6.89 7.30 -15.25
N LEU A 100 -6.18 7.59 -14.16
CA LEU A 100 -6.74 8.35 -13.05
C LEU A 100 -6.81 9.84 -13.40
N GLY A 101 -7.86 10.52 -12.93
CA GLY A 101 -7.82 11.97 -12.82
C GLY A 101 -6.83 12.36 -11.72
N ALA A 102 -6.07 13.43 -11.92
CA ALA A 102 -5.16 13.92 -10.89
C ALA A 102 -4.94 15.43 -10.97
N VAL A 103 -4.79 16.05 -9.80
CA VAL A 103 -4.23 17.39 -9.60
C VAL A 103 -3.20 17.31 -8.48
N TYR A 104 -2.25 18.22 -8.46
CA TYR A 104 -1.22 18.21 -7.43
C TYR A 104 -0.83 19.62 -6.99
N THR A 105 -0.27 19.71 -5.79
CA THR A 105 0.37 20.91 -5.27
C THR A 105 1.80 20.63 -4.89
N ILE A 106 2.63 21.65 -5.02
CA ILE A 106 3.95 21.71 -4.41
C ILE A 106 3.85 22.68 -3.25
N HIS A 107 4.22 22.22 -2.06
CA HIS A 107 4.29 23.04 -0.84
C HIS A 107 5.75 23.13 -0.40
N HIS A 108 6.19 24.33 -0.03
CA HIS A 108 7.55 24.57 0.49
C HIS A 108 7.59 25.86 1.32
N MET A 109 8.59 25.98 2.20
CA MET A 109 8.83 27.21 2.96
C MET A 109 9.39 28.34 2.07
N PRO A 110 9.31 29.62 2.48
CA PRO A 110 9.87 30.74 1.71
C PRO A 110 11.38 30.66 1.52
N ASP A 111 12.09 30.03 2.46
CA ASP A 111 13.53 29.74 2.37
C ASP A 111 13.85 28.53 1.47
N GLY A 112 12.83 27.90 0.89
CA GLY A 112 12.94 26.73 0.02
C GLY A 112 13.04 25.40 0.75
N SER A 113 12.98 25.34 2.08
CA SER A 113 13.00 24.08 2.84
C SER A 113 11.63 23.36 2.86
N ASN A 114 11.62 22.11 3.33
CA ASN A 114 10.42 21.29 3.55
C ASN A 114 9.56 21.15 2.27
N LYS A 115 10.21 20.90 1.13
CA LYS A 115 9.52 20.71 -0.13
C LYS A 115 8.75 19.39 -0.13
N HIS A 116 7.46 19.42 -0.40
CA HIS A 116 6.64 18.21 -0.49
C HIS A 116 5.49 18.35 -1.50
N LEU A 117 5.01 17.20 -1.98
CA LEU A 117 3.94 17.11 -2.96
C LEU A 117 2.65 16.64 -2.29
N HIS A 118 1.53 17.27 -2.62
CA HIS A 118 0.22 16.68 -2.38
C HIS A 118 -0.39 16.35 -3.73
N ILE A 119 -0.91 15.14 -3.89
CA ILE A 119 -1.57 14.72 -5.12
C ILE A 119 -2.96 14.23 -4.76
N ALA A 120 -3.97 14.86 -5.35
CA ALA A 120 -5.35 14.41 -5.31
C ALA A 120 -5.61 13.52 -6.53
N TYR A 121 -6.00 12.28 -6.29
CA TYR A 121 -6.38 11.31 -7.31
C TYR A 121 -7.89 11.17 -7.37
N PHE A 122 -8.41 10.99 -8.58
CA PHE A 122 -9.81 10.82 -8.89
C PHE A 122 -9.99 9.57 -9.76
N GLY A 123 -10.97 8.74 -9.45
CA GLY A 123 -11.20 7.48 -10.15
C GLY A 123 -12.32 6.66 -9.52
N SER A 124 -12.47 5.42 -9.97
CA SER A 124 -13.35 4.47 -9.29
C SER A 124 -12.79 4.07 -7.92
N LYS A 125 -13.66 3.74 -6.95
CA LYS A 125 -13.24 3.24 -5.63
C LYS A 125 -12.29 2.04 -5.74
N GLN A 126 -12.53 1.18 -6.73
CA GLN A 126 -11.70 0.00 -6.95
C GLN A 126 -10.32 0.36 -7.52
N ALA A 127 -10.26 1.29 -8.47
CA ALA A 127 -9.01 1.73 -9.06
C ALA A 127 -8.11 2.46 -8.07
N LEU A 128 -8.65 3.40 -7.29
CA LEU A 128 -7.90 4.06 -6.21
C LEU A 128 -7.40 3.05 -5.18
N LYS A 129 -8.21 2.03 -4.87
CA LYS A 129 -7.79 0.93 -3.98
C LYS A 129 -6.65 0.10 -4.57
N ARG A 130 -6.56 -0.07 -5.90
CA ARG A 130 -5.49 -0.82 -6.57
C ARG A 130 -4.20 0.01 -6.70
N SER A 131 -4.33 1.27 -7.08
CA SER A 131 -3.22 2.12 -7.51
C SER A 131 -2.13 2.32 -6.45
N GLY A 132 -2.47 2.22 -5.16
CA GLY A 132 -1.56 2.52 -4.05
C GLY A 132 -1.23 1.38 -3.14
N LYS A 133 -1.34 0.13 -3.62
CA LYS A 133 -1.22 -1.04 -2.76
C LYS A 133 -0.12 -1.97 -3.20
N GLY A 134 0.46 -2.60 -2.19
CA GLY A 134 1.37 -3.71 -2.37
C GLY A 134 2.82 -3.28 -2.50
N LYS A 135 3.65 -4.31 -2.59
CA LYS A 135 5.10 -4.24 -2.63
C LYS A 135 5.61 -3.54 -3.89
N GLU A 136 4.94 -3.80 -5.00
CA GLU A 136 5.28 -3.24 -6.31
C GLU A 136 5.18 -1.71 -6.31
N TRP A 137 4.06 -1.15 -5.85
CA TRP A 137 3.89 0.29 -5.69
C TRP A 137 4.98 0.91 -4.81
N ILE A 138 5.28 0.27 -3.67
CA ILE A 138 6.31 0.72 -2.72
C ILE A 138 7.68 0.81 -3.41
N ASN A 139 8.06 -0.23 -4.15
CA ASN A 139 9.32 -0.27 -4.89
C ASN A 139 9.36 0.81 -5.98
N LYS A 140 8.29 0.97 -6.76
CA LYS A 140 8.21 1.98 -7.81
C LYS A 140 8.33 3.40 -7.25
N LEU A 141 7.63 3.68 -6.16
CA LEU A 141 7.69 4.97 -5.49
C LEU A 141 9.11 5.29 -4.98
N ASP A 142 9.83 4.27 -4.54
CA ASP A 142 11.21 4.40 -4.09
C ASP A 142 12.19 4.62 -5.24
N SER A 143 12.04 3.88 -6.36
CA SER A 143 12.83 4.13 -7.58
C SER A 143 12.58 5.53 -8.13
N ILE A 144 11.33 6.03 -8.07
CA ILE A 144 11.02 7.42 -8.45
C ILE A 144 11.78 8.40 -7.56
N GLU A 145 11.77 8.27 -6.23
CA GLU A 145 12.53 9.20 -5.38
C GLU A 145 14.03 9.12 -5.63
N LEU A 146 14.58 7.92 -5.83
CA LEU A 146 16.00 7.72 -6.15
C LEU A 146 16.40 8.37 -7.47
N LYS A 147 15.51 8.42 -8.47
CA LYS A 147 15.75 9.11 -9.74
C LYS A 147 16.03 10.61 -9.53
N TYR A 148 15.38 11.24 -8.56
CA TYR A 148 15.51 12.68 -8.30
C TYR A 148 16.42 13.04 -7.10
N THR A 149 16.86 12.05 -6.34
CA THR A 149 17.81 12.28 -5.24
C THR A 149 19.23 12.37 -5.82
N LYS A 150 19.80 13.57 -5.87
CA LYS A 150 21.13 13.82 -6.48
C LYS A 150 22.28 13.64 -5.51
N ASP A 151 22.10 14.02 -4.24
CA ASP A 151 23.15 13.98 -3.23
C ASP A 151 23.45 12.55 -2.79
N ALA A 152 24.74 12.16 -2.79
CA ALA A 152 25.15 10.79 -2.48
C ALA A 152 24.78 10.36 -1.05
N LYS A 153 24.88 11.27 -0.07
CA LYS A 153 24.53 11.01 1.33
C LYS A 153 23.02 10.83 1.48
N GLU A 154 22.22 11.68 0.85
CA GLU A 154 20.75 11.55 0.82
C GLU A 154 20.31 10.28 0.06
N ARG A 155 20.96 9.94 -1.06
CA ARG A 155 20.71 8.68 -1.79
C ARG A 155 20.94 7.48 -0.90
N ALA A 156 22.05 7.44 -0.15
CA ALA A 156 22.34 6.34 0.78
C ALA A 156 21.25 6.20 1.85
N GLN A 157 20.77 7.33 2.41
CA GLN A 157 19.67 7.34 3.38
C GLN A 157 18.35 6.83 2.77
N VAL A 158 18.03 7.24 1.55
CA VAL A 158 16.85 6.76 0.81
C VAL A 158 16.93 5.25 0.63
N ILE A 159 18.07 4.72 0.17
CA ILE A 159 18.29 3.27 -0.01
C ILE A 159 18.13 2.52 1.31
N GLU A 160 18.77 2.98 2.39
CA GLU A 160 18.72 2.33 3.69
C GLU A 160 17.28 2.29 4.25
N ARG A 161 16.56 3.41 4.18
CA ARG A 161 15.16 3.50 4.60
C ARG A 161 14.27 2.56 3.78
N ASN A 162 14.49 2.48 2.47
CA ASN A 162 13.74 1.59 1.59
C ASN A 162 13.99 0.14 1.97
N GLN A 163 15.25 -0.26 2.20
CA GLN A 163 15.60 -1.61 2.64
C GLN A 163 14.90 -1.97 3.97
N LYS A 164 14.97 -1.10 4.99
CA LYS A 164 14.29 -1.32 6.28
C LYS A 164 12.78 -1.54 6.12
N ARG A 165 12.15 -0.78 5.22
CA ARG A 165 10.71 -0.94 4.91
C ARG A 165 10.42 -2.27 4.23
N MET A 166 11.27 -2.69 3.29
CA MET A 166 11.15 -3.97 2.61
C MET A 166 11.36 -5.15 3.55
N ASP A 167 12.33 -5.07 4.45
CA ASP A 167 12.58 -6.10 5.46
C ASP A 167 11.39 -6.23 6.42
N ALA A 168 10.81 -5.10 6.85
CA ALA A 168 9.61 -5.11 7.67
C ALA A 168 8.40 -5.76 6.96
N ILE A 169 8.27 -5.55 5.64
CA ILE A 169 7.25 -6.20 4.81
C ILE A 169 7.52 -7.70 4.69
N ASN A 170 8.75 -8.10 4.34
CA ASN A 170 9.14 -9.50 4.22
C ASN A 170 8.94 -10.27 5.54
N LYS A 171 9.29 -9.65 6.68
CA LYS A 171 9.07 -10.23 8.01
C LYS A 171 7.58 -10.47 8.32
N LYS A 172 6.67 -9.65 7.78
CA LYS A 172 5.21 -9.88 7.91
C LYS A 172 4.76 -11.11 7.10
N TYR A 173 5.37 -11.35 5.94
CA TYR A 173 5.12 -12.56 5.14
C TYR A 173 5.61 -13.81 5.85
N GLU A 174 6.83 -13.78 6.40
CA GLU A 174 7.41 -14.91 7.15
C GLU A 174 6.58 -15.29 8.37
N LYS A 175 6.04 -14.30 9.08
CA LYS A 175 5.13 -14.52 10.21
C LYS A 175 3.73 -14.99 9.80
N GLY A 176 3.45 -15.17 8.51
CA GLY A 176 2.15 -15.59 7.97
C GLY A 176 1.02 -14.56 8.20
N ASN A 177 1.36 -13.28 8.38
CA ASN A 177 0.40 -12.23 8.73
C ASN A 177 -0.02 -11.36 7.55
N TYR A 178 0.47 -11.64 6.35
CA TYR A 178 0.33 -10.74 5.21
C TYR A 178 -0.91 -11.02 4.35
N THR A 179 -1.17 -12.28 4.00
CA THR A 179 -2.34 -12.65 3.17
C THR A 179 -3.39 -13.41 3.96
N ASN A 180 -4.65 -13.39 3.47
CA ASN A 180 -5.71 -14.20 4.05
C ASN A 180 -5.43 -15.70 3.92
N THR A 181 -4.75 -16.12 2.84
CA THR A 181 -4.31 -17.51 2.64
C THR A 181 -3.32 -17.93 3.71
N GLN A 182 -2.27 -17.14 3.96
CA GLN A 182 -1.30 -17.44 5.02
C GLN A 182 -1.92 -17.47 6.42
N LYS A 183 -2.87 -16.56 6.69
CA LYS A 183 -3.61 -16.56 7.95
C LYS A 183 -4.47 -17.82 8.09
N ALA A 184 -5.17 -18.24 7.03
CA ALA A 184 -5.91 -19.50 7.02
C ALA A 184 -4.97 -20.71 7.21
N ASP A 185 -3.81 -20.72 6.56
CA ASP A 185 -2.80 -21.76 6.74
C ASP A 185 -2.27 -21.83 8.17
N ASN A 186 -2.10 -20.68 8.83
CA ASN A 186 -1.73 -20.60 10.24
C ASN A 186 -2.82 -21.19 11.16
N PHE A 187 -4.11 -20.97 10.86
CA PHE A 187 -5.19 -21.65 11.57
C PHE A 187 -5.14 -23.16 11.37
N ILE A 188 -4.96 -23.62 10.12
CA ILE A 188 -4.87 -25.06 9.81
C ILE A 188 -3.68 -25.68 10.54
N TRP A 189 -2.49 -25.08 10.42
CA TRP A 189 -1.24 -25.55 11.04
C TRP A 189 -1.33 -25.60 12.56
N LYS A 190 -2.04 -24.66 13.19
CA LYS A 190 -2.25 -24.67 14.64
C LYS A 190 -3.07 -25.89 15.09
N HIS A 191 -4.09 -26.29 14.33
CA HIS A 191 -5.08 -27.29 14.74
C HIS A 191 -4.93 -28.66 14.07
N ILE A 192 -4.03 -28.79 13.10
CA ILE A 192 -3.63 -30.09 12.55
C ILE A 192 -2.80 -30.87 13.57
N ASN A 193 -2.99 -32.19 13.59
CA ASN A 193 -2.07 -33.12 14.23
C ASN A 193 -0.81 -33.24 13.37
N LYS A 194 0.36 -32.86 13.92
CA LYS A 194 1.64 -32.83 13.18
C LYS A 194 2.30 -34.21 13.03
N GLU A 195 1.78 -35.25 13.69
CA GLU A 195 2.30 -36.61 13.56
C GLU A 195 1.67 -37.32 12.36
N ASN A 196 0.39 -37.04 12.10
CA ASN A 196 -0.37 -37.79 11.09
C ASN A 196 -1.16 -36.89 10.13
N GLY A 197 -1.01 -35.58 10.18
CA GLY A 197 -1.66 -34.65 9.26
C GLY A 197 -3.18 -34.58 9.38
N HIS A 198 -3.78 -35.12 10.44
CA HIS A 198 -5.23 -35.08 10.64
C HIS A 198 -5.68 -33.68 11.07
N PHE A 199 -6.65 -33.12 10.37
CA PHE A 199 -7.32 -31.88 10.72
C PHE A 199 -8.83 -32.13 10.91
N GLY A 200 -9.33 -31.88 12.12
CA GLY A 200 -10.74 -32.05 12.46
C GLY A 200 -11.47 -30.70 12.57
N TRP A 201 -12.56 -30.55 11.82
CA TRP A 201 -13.33 -29.31 11.75
C TRP A 201 -13.94 -28.91 13.09
N LYS A 202 -14.54 -29.85 13.83
CA LYS A 202 -15.12 -29.60 15.16
C LYS A 202 -14.11 -29.01 16.14
N ARG A 203 -12.87 -29.54 16.14
CA ARG A 203 -11.80 -29.04 17.03
C ARG A 203 -11.39 -27.61 16.66
N PHE A 204 -11.29 -27.33 15.36
CA PHE A 204 -11.04 -25.98 14.86
C PHE A 204 -12.17 -25.01 15.24
N GLU A 205 -13.44 -25.39 15.03
CA GLU A 205 -14.59 -24.54 15.38
C GLU A 205 -14.68 -24.26 16.88
N TRP A 206 -14.45 -25.27 17.72
CA TRP A 206 -14.40 -25.08 19.16
C TRP A 206 -13.33 -24.05 19.57
N ALA A 207 -12.13 -24.15 18.99
CA ALA A 207 -11.05 -23.21 19.28
C ALA A 207 -11.38 -21.79 18.76
N LEU A 208 -12.04 -21.68 17.62
CA LEU A 208 -12.48 -20.41 17.05
C LEU A 208 -13.57 -19.76 17.91
N ASN A 209 -14.50 -20.55 18.44
CA ASN A 209 -15.58 -20.09 19.33
C ASN A 209 -15.05 -19.54 20.64
N LYS A 210 -13.97 -20.10 21.18
CA LYS A 210 -13.28 -19.62 22.39
C LYS A 210 -12.42 -18.37 22.16
N SER A 211 -12.22 -17.93 20.93
CA SER A 211 -11.42 -16.75 20.63
C SER A 211 -12.14 -15.45 20.99
N LYS A 212 -11.38 -14.39 21.28
CA LYS A 212 -11.92 -13.03 21.54
C LYS A 212 -12.43 -12.31 20.27
N MET A 213 -12.66 -13.02 19.17
CA MET A 213 -13.13 -12.45 17.91
C MET A 213 -14.63 -12.18 17.95
N SER A 214 -15.10 -11.22 17.15
CA SER A 214 -16.54 -11.04 16.93
C SER A 214 -17.12 -12.18 16.09
N ASP A 215 -18.43 -12.42 16.19
CA ASP A 215 -19.06 -13.54 15.47
C ASP A 215 -18.90 -13.42 13.94
N LYS A 216 -19.01 -12.19 13.41
CA LYS A 216 -18.71 -11.90 12.00
C LYS A 216 -17.29 -12.30 11.60
N GLN A 217 -16.31 -12.11 12.49
CA GLN A 217 -14.93 -12.54 12.23
C GLN A 217 -14.78 -14.06 12.30
N LYS A 218 -15.48 -14.72 13.25
CA LYS A 218 -15.49 -16.19 13.35
C LYS A 218 -16.08 -16.79 12.07
N ASP A 219 -17.25 -16.34 11.62
CA ASP A 219 -17.88 -16.81 10.38
C ASP A 219 -16.98 -16.63 9.17
N TYR A 220 -16.35 -15.47 9.05
CA TYR A 220 -15.37 -15.19 8.01
C TYR A 220 -14.23 -16.21 8.00
N TRP A 221 -13.63 -16.51 9.17
CA TRP A 221 -12.53 -17.47 9.25
C TRP A 221 -12.95 -18.92 9.04
N ARG A 222 -14.17 -19.32 9.46
CA ARG A 222 -14.73 -20.64 9.10
C ARG A 222 -14.77 -20.79 7.59
N GLN A 223 -15.41 -19.84 6.89
CA GLN A 223 -15.50 -19.88 5.43
C GLN A 223 -14.12 -19.93 4.76
N ARG A 224 -13.17 -19.10 5.22
CA ARG A 224 -11.82 -19.03 4.64
C ARG A 224 -11.00 -20.30 4.84
N VAL A 225 -11.02 -20.90 6.04
CA VAL A 225 -10.32 -22.15 6.30
C VAL A 225 -10.92 -23.29 5.49
N GLY A 226 -12.26 -23.37 5.40
CA GLY A 226 -12.93 -24.37 4.57
C GLY A 226 -12.61 -24.24 3.08
N GLN A 227 -12.59 -23.02 2.55
CA GLN A 227 -12.14 -22.75 1.18
C GLN A 227 -10.68 -23.18 0.96
N ARG A 228 -9.80 -22.89 1.92
CA ARG A 228 -8.39 -23.26 1.82
C ARG A 228 -8.18 -24.77 1.81
N LEU A 229 -8.88 -25.52 2.68
CA LEU A 229 -8.82 -26.99 2.70
C LEU A 229 -9.28 -27.60 1.37
N ARG A 230 -10.39 -27.12 0.80
CA ARG A 230 -10.84 -27.55 -0.54
C ARG A 230 -9.84 -27.20 -1.64
N GLY A 231 -9.19 -26.03 -1.54
CA GLY A 231 -8.12 -25.65 -2.46
C GLY A 231 -6.87 -26.56 -2.34
N LEU A 232 -6.54 -27.02 -1.13
CA LEU A 232 -5.47 -28.00 -0.91
C LEU A 232 -5.87 -29.39 -1.44
N GLU A 233 -7.14 -29.76 -1.34
CA GLU A 233 -7.68 -30.99 -1.92
C GLU A 233 -7.61 -30.99 -3.45
N GLY A 234 -7.98 -29.89 -4.10
CA GLY A 234 -7.79 -29.73 -5.55
C GLY A 234 -6.32 -29.79 -6.01
N LYS A 235 -5.36 -29.60 -5.10
CA LYS A 235 -3.92 -29.76 -5.35
C LYS A 235 -3.38 -31.16 -4.97
N GLY A 236 -4.22 -32.06 -4.48
CA GLY A 236 -3.81 -33.37 -3.97
C GLY A 236 -2.96 -33.30 -2.70
N ILE A 237 -3.01 -32.19 -1.96
CA ILE A 237 -2.27 -31.99 -0.68
C ILE A 237 -3.15 -32.39 0.51
N ALA A 238 -4.46 -32.24 0.39
CA ALA A 238 -5.43 -32.68 1.38
C ALA A 238 -6.41 -33.69 0.76
N LYS A 239 -7.05 -34.49 1.60
CA LYS A 239 -8.15 -35.37 1.22
C LYS A 239 -9.25 -35.27 2.27
N SER A 240 -10.47 -34.96 1.85
CA SER A 240 -11.63 -35.05 2.74
C SER A 240 -11.90 -36.51 3.07
N ILE A 241 -12.14 -36.80 4.34
CA ILE A 241 -12.48 -38.14 4.82
C ILE A 241 -14.01 -38.29 4.86
N ASP A 242 -14.70 -37.31 5.44
CA ASP A 242 -16.15 -37.34 5.71
C ASP A 242 -16.79 -35.94 5.63
N GLY A 243 -16.13 -34.98 4.97
CA GLY A 243 -16.57 -33.58 4.91
C GLY A 243 -16.32 -32.76 6.18
N GLN A 244 -15.99 -33.39 7.32
CA GLN A 244 -15.64 -32.73 8.59
C GLN A 244 -14.18 -32.95 8.99
N ASN A 245 -13.55 -33.98 8.45
CA ASN A 245 -12.18 -34.36 8.74
C ASN A 245 -11.38 -34.39 7.44
N PHE A 246 -10.13 -33.95 7.55
CA PHE A 246 -9.20 -33.89 6.43
C PHE A 246 -7.91 -34.60 6.81
N LYS A 247 -7.39 -35.39 5.88
CA LYS A 247 -6.02 -35.90 5.92
C LYS A 247 -5.17 -34.97 5.06
N ILE A 248 -4.14 -34.36 5.64
CA ILE A 248 -3.23 -33.45 4.94
C ILE A 248 -1.84 -34.11 4.87
N ASP A 249 -1.27 -34.13 3.68
CA ASP A 249 0.13 -34.49 3.44
C ASP A 249 1.03 -33.38 4.00
N LEU A 250 1.73 -33.65 5.11
CA LEU A 250 2.46 -32.63 5.86
C LEU A 250 3.64 -32.06 5.08
N ASP A 251 4.34 -32.89 4.31
CA ASP A 251 5.52 -32.47 3.55
C ASP A 251 5.11 -31.59 2.38
N LYS A 252 4.12 -32.03 1.60
CA LYS A 252 3.57 -31.22 0.51
C LYS A 252 2.94 -29.94 1.03
N TYR A 253 2.29 -29.99 2.20
CA TYR A 253 1.69 -28.82 2.80
C TYR A 253 2.74 -27.81 3.30
N ALA A 254 3.83 -28.28 3.92
CA ALA A 254 4.95 -27.44 4.31
C ALA A 254 5.60 -26.78 3.07
N GLN A 255 5.78 -27.54 1.99
CA GLN A 255 6.30 -27.03 0.73
C GLN A 255 5.38 -25.99 0.07
N ASP A 256 4.06 -26.23 0.00
CA ASP A 256 3.10 -25.25 -0.53
C ASP A 256 3.11 -23.95 0.29
N ARG A 257 3.20 -24.05 1.62
CA ARG A 257 3.34 -22.88 2.50
C ARG A 257 4.64 -22.11 2.26
N ALA A 258 5.77 -22.82 2.11
CA ALA A 258 7.05 -22.20 1.80
C ALA A 258 7.00 -21.48 0.43
N ASN A 259 6.45 -22.14 -0.60
CA ASN A 259 6.27 -21.57 -1.93
C ASN A 259 5.38 -20.31 -1.91
N ILE A 260 4.31 -20.29 -1.12
CA ILE A 260 3.46 -19.09 -0.96
C ILE A 260 4.25 -17.93 -0.33
N ILE A 261 5.08 -18.21 0.69
CA ILE A 261 5.95 -17.19 1.30
C ILE A 261 6.98 -16.69 0.29
N GLU A 262 7.64 -17.59 -0.42
CA GLU A 262 8.68 -17.25 -1.39
C GLU A 262 8.14 -16.47 -2.59
N ASN A 263 7.02 -16.90 -3.18
CA ASN A 263 6.36 -16.17 -4.27
C ASN A 263 5.95 -14.77 -3.86
N ALA A 264 5.54 -14.59 -2.59
CA ALA A 264 5.23 -13.27 -2.06
C ALA A 264 6.47 -12.42 -1.74
N LYS A 265 7.63 -13.07 -1.55
CA LYS A 265 8.94 -12.39 -1.47
C LYS A 265 9.46 -11.97 -2.86
N LYS A 266 9.31 -12.81 -3.89
CA LYS A 266 9.82 -12.60 -5.27
C LYS A 266 9.26 -11.38 -6.01
N SER A 267 8.18 -10.76 -5.54
CA SER A 267 7.61 -9.53 -6.15
C SER A 267 8.45 -8.26 -5.89
N ASN A 268 9.77 -8.39 -5.72
CA ASN A 268 10.69 -7.33 -5.31
C ASN A 268 11.60 -6.87 -6.45
N VAL A 269 11.39 -5.64 -6.91
CA VAL A 269 12.18 -5.01 -7.98
C VAL A 269 13.56 -4.54 -7.46
N LEU A 270 13.71 -4.28 -6.16
CA LEU A 270 14.91 -3.63 -5.60
C LEU A 270 16.17 -4.52 -5.48
N GLU A 271 16.05 -5.85 -5.60
CA GLU A 271 17.26 -6.71 -5.65
C GLU A 271 18.10 -6.44 -6.91
N ILE A 272 17.47 -5.96 -7.99
CA ILE A 272 18.14 -5.65 -9.27
C ILE A 272 18.91 -4.33 -9.20
N GLU A 273 18.44 -3.34 -8.43
CA GLU A 273 19.11 -2.03 -8.32
C GLU A 273 20.32 -2.08 -7.37
N LYS A 274 20.28 -2.91 -6.33
CA LYS A 274 21.41 -3.05 -5.38
C LYS A 274 22.71 -3.48 -6.10
N THR A 275 22.61 -4.37 -7.07
CA THR A 275 23.76 -4.85 -7.85
C THR A 275 24.29 -3.83 -8.85
N LYS A 276 23.44 -2.89 -9.31
CA LYS A 276 23.87 -1.83 -10.24
C LYS A 276 24.63 -0.68 -9.56
N TYR A 277 24.35 -0.40 -8.29
CA TYR A 277 24.90 0.77 -7.59
C TYR A 277 25.99 0.46 -6.55
N ILE A 278 26.30 -0.82 -6.31
CA ILE A 278 27.48 -1.22 -5.51
C ILE A 278 28.78 -1.16 -6.36
N ASN A 279 28.67 -1.07 -7.68
CA ASN A 279 29.80 -1.05 -8.62
C ASN A 279 30.08 0.34 -9.24
N LEU A 280 29.69 1.43 -8.57
CA LEU A 280 30.05 2.82 -8.89
C LEU A 280 30.65 3.48 -7.66
#